data_AF-A0A3D1SGY6-F1
#
_entry.id   AF-A0A3D1SGY6-F1
#
_cell.length_a   1.000
_cell.length_b   1.000
_cell.length_c   1.000
_cell.angle_alpha   90.00
_cell.angle_beta   90.00
_cell.angle_gamma   90.00
#
_symmetry.space_group_name_H-M   'P 1'
#
loop_
_entity.id
_entity.type
_entity.pdbx_description
1 polymer ?
#
loop_
_entity_poly.entity_id
_entity_poly.type
_entity_poly.pdbx_seq_one_letter_code
_entity_poly.pdbx_strand_id
1 'polypeptide(L)'
;MVVPVVIGSVVGAEDIINAMELRCFGMGKRSWLTILHPRSVDRVVMTLTLVGFFAITLLNILGNFYSTGFLHVLHIQGIPQFLLP
;
A
#
# COMPACT_ATOMS: atom_id res chain seq x y z
N MET A 1 1.12 37.80 -1.85
CA MET A 1 0.78 36.93 -3.00
C MET A 1 -0.48 36.07 -2.80
N VAL A 2 -1.19 36.16 -1.66
CA VAL A 2 -2.37 35.32 -1.39
C VAL A 2 -3.58 35.70 -2.25
N VAL A 3 -3.91 36.99 -2.31
CA VAL A 3 -5.08 37.50 -3.05
C VAL A 3 -5.14 37.07 -4.52
N PRO A 4 -4.08 37.23 -5.36
CA PRO A 4 -4.14 36.80 -6.76
C PRO A 4 -4.27 35.28 -6.93
N VAL A 5 -3.70 34.48 -6.03
CA VAL A 5 -3.81 33.01 -6.06
C VAL A 5 -5.23 32.57 -5.73
N VAL A 6 -5.87 33.21 -4.75
CA VAL A 6 -7.24 32.92 -4.35
C VAL A 6 -8.21 33.29 -5.47
N ILE A 7 -8.10 34.51 -6.02
CA ILE A 7 -8.96 34.96 -7.12
C ILE A 7 -8.77 34.07 -8.35
N GLY A 8 -7.52 33.75 -8.71
CA GLY A 8 -7.23 32.84 -9.83
C GLY A 8 -7.82 31.44 -9.64
N SER A 9 -7.76 30.89 -8.43
CA SER A 9 -8.36 29.58 -8.11
C SER A 9 -9.89 29.59 -8.17
N VAL A 10 -10.53 30.67 -7.69
CA VAL A 10 -12.00 30.82 -7.72
C VAL A 10 -12.50 30.92 -9.15
N VAL A 11 -11.89 31.80 -9.97
CA VAL A 11 -12.28 31.96 -11.38
C VAL A 11 -12.03 30.66 -12.17
N GLY A 12 -10.92 29.96 -11.89
CA GLY A 12 -10.64 28.66 -12.51
C GLY A 12 -11.66 27.58 -12.12
N ALA A 13 -12.13 27.57 -10.87
CA ALA A 13 -13.16 26.63 -10.43
C ALA A 13 -14.52 26.91 -11.09
N GLU A 14 -14.90 28.18 -11.25
CA GLU A 14 -16.16 28.59 -11.88
C GLU A 14 -16.24 28.13 -13.34
N ASP A 15 -15.16 28.30 -14.11
CA ASP A 15 -15.10 27.86 -15.51
C ASP A 15 -15.27 26.33 -15.63
N ILE A 16 -14.63 25.57 -14.74
CA ILE A 16 -14.76 24.11 -14.70
C ILE A 16 -16.18 23.68 -14.33
N ILE A 17 -16.81 24.33 -13.35
CA ILE A 17 -18.18 24.01 -12.92
C ILE A 17 -19.17 24.34 -14.02
N ASN A 18 -19.04 25.48 -14.68
CA ASN A 18 -19.92 25.86 -15.78
C ASN A 18 -19.80 24.86 -16.95
N ALA A 19 -18.58 24.47 -17.31
CA ALA A 19 -18.35 23.42 -18.31
C ALA A 19 -18.92 22.05 -17.89
N MET A 20 -18.90 21.75 -16.59
CA MET A 20 -19.46 20.53 -16.01
C MET A 20 -21.01 20.55 -16.07
N GLU A 21 -21.64 21.67 -15.75
CA GLU A 21 -23.10 21.84 -15.84
C GLU A 21 -23.61 21.77 -17.29
N LEU A 22 -22.89 22.38 -18.25
CA LEU A 22 -23.20 22.28 -19.68
C LEU A 22 -23.15 20.84 -20.20
N ARG A 23 -22.33 19.98 -19.59
CA ARG A 23 -22.23 18.55 -19.90
C ARG A 23 -23.19 17.70 -19.06
N CYS A 24 -24.12 18.33 -18.35
CA CYS A 24 -25.14 17.70 -17.51
C CYS A 24 -24.54 16.75 -16.45
N PHE A 25 -23.34 17.02 -15.95
CA PHE A 25 -22.75 16.22 -14.88
C PHE A 25 -23.61 16.34 -13.62
N GLY A 26 -24.27 15.26 -13.22
CA GLY A 26 -24.97 15.14 -11.94
C GLY A 26 -26.47 14.86 -12.06
N MET A 27 -27.02 14.99 -13.28
CA MET A 27 -28.45 14.77 -13.53
C MET A 27 -28.85 13.29 -13.69
N GLY A 28 -27.89 12.37 -13.88
CA GLY A 28 -28.15 10.96 -14.17
C GLY A 28 -27.29 9.97 -13.37
N LYS A 29 -27.60 8.67 -13.49
CA LYS A 29 -26.84 7.58 -12.85
C LYS A 29 -25.39 7.61 -13.32
N ARG A 30 -24.45 7.62 -12.38
CA ARG A 30 -23.01 7.64 -12.67
C ARG A 30 -22.51 6.24 -13.04
N SER A 31 -21.78 6.14 -14.14
CA SER A 31 -20.96 4.97 -14.47
C SER A 31 -19.49 5.30 -14.21
N TRP A 32 -18.71 4.28 -13.86
CA TRP A 32 -17.27 4.40 -13.71
C TRP A 32 -16.62 4.28 -15.09
N LEU A 33 -15.93 5.33 -15.54
CA LEU A 33 -15.17 5.32 -16.80
C LEU A 33 -13.90 4.47 -16.65
N THR A 34 -13.17 4.71 -15.56
CA THR A 34 -11.91 4.00 -15.26
C THR A 34 -12.17 3.01 -14.15
N ILE A 35 -12.07 1.72 -14.49
CA ILE A 35 -12.19 0.63 -13.54
C ILE A 35 -10.77 0.14 -13.23
N LEU A 36 -10.43 0.08 -11.95
CA LEU A 36 -9.16 -0.45 -11.50
C LEU A 36 -9.19 -1.97 -11.64
N HIS A 37 -8.44 -2.50 -12.61
CA HIS A 37 -8.32 -3.94 -12.81
C HIS A 37 -7.12 -4.47 -12.02
N PRO A 38 -7.28 -5.62 -11.33
CA PRO A 38 -6.17 -6.24 -10.62
C PRO A 38 -5.08 -6.62 -11.63
N ARG A 39 -3.87 -6.13 -11.39
CA ARG A 39 -2.72 -6.41 -12.23
C ARG A 39 -2.09 -7.74 -11.80
N SER A 40 -1.44 -8.44 -12.73
CA SER A 40 -0.69 -9.66 -12.41
C SER A 40 0.37 -9.45 -11.32
N VAL A 41 0.97 -8.26 -11.28
CA VAL A 41 1.95 -7.87 -10.24
C VAL A 41 1.33 -7.90 -8.85
N ASP A 42 0.10 -7.43 -8.69
CA ASP A 42 -0.63 -7.44 -7.41
C ASP A 42 -0.84 -8.89 -6.92
N ARG A 43 -1.16 -9.79 -7.86
CA ARG A 43 -1.28 -11.22 -7.56
C ARG A 43 0.05 -11.83 -7.10
N VAL A 44 1.17 -11.48 -7.74
CA VAL A 44 2.51 -11.99 -7.36
C VAL A 44 2.92 -11.48 -5.98
N VAL A 45 2.67 -10.20 -5.68
CA VAL A 45 2.98 -9.61 -4.37
C VAL A 45 2.13 -10.26 -3.28
N MET A 46 0.85 -10.49 -3.54
CA MET A 46 -0.07 -11.16 -2.62
C MET A 46 0.37 -12.60 -2.34
N THR A 47 0.72 -13.38 -3.36
CA THR A 47 1.16 -14.77 -3.17
C THR A 47 2.50 -14.87 -2.46
N LEU A 48 3.47 -14.01 -2.81
CA LEU A 48 4.78 -13.98 -2.16
C LEU A 48 4.66 -13.67 -0.67
N THR A 49 3.84 -12.68 -0.32
CA THR A 49 3.60 -12.29 1.08
C THR A 49 2.92 -13.42 1.86
N LEU A 50 1.90 -14.06 1.26
CA LEU A 50 1.19 -15.18 1.87
C LEU A 50 2.12 -16.37 2.12
N VAL A 51 2.92 -16.75 1.13
CA VAL A 51 3.89 -17.85 1.23
C VAL A 51 4.95 -17.54 2.30
N GLY A 52 5.48 -16.32 2.31
CA GLY A 52 6.44 -15.88 3.32
C GLY A 52 5.87 -15.99 4.75
N PHE A 53 4.63 -15.54 4.94
CA PHE A 53 3.95 -15.63 6.24
C PHE A 53 3.79 -17.07 6.71
N PHE A 54 3.30 -17.97 5.85
CA PHE A 54 3.15 -19.38 6.21
C PHE A 54 4.48 -20.06 6.45
N ALA A 55 5.51 -19.77 5.64
CA ALA A 55 6.84 -20.32 5.82
C ALA A 55 7.40 -19.93 7.19
N ILE A 56 7.39 -18.63 7.53
CA ILE A 56 7.89 -18.15 8.83
C ILE A 56 7.10 -18.78 10.00
N THR A 57 5.78 -18.88 9.86
CA THR A 57 4.91 -19.48 10.90
C THR A 57 5.20 -20.96 11.09
N LEU A 58 5.35 -21.73 10.01
CA LEU A 58 5.73 -23.14 10.07
C LEU A 58 7.11 -23.31 10.70
N LEU A 59 8.10 -22.52 10.26
CA LEU A 59 9.44 -22.57 10.84
C LEU A 59 9.42 -22.22 12.34
N ASN A 60 8.46 -21.39 12.78
CA ASN A 60 8.26 -21.07 14.19
C ASN A 60 7.71 -22.24 15.00
N ILE A 61 6.65 -22.88 14.48
CA ILE A 61 6.03 -24.04 15.13
C ILE A 61 6.98 -25.25 15.16
N LEU A 62 7.78 -25.47 14.12
CA LEU A 62 8.75 -26.57 14.04
C LEU A 62 9.98 -26.38 14.97
N GLY A 63 10.04 -25.29 15.74
CA GLY A 63 11.10 -25.08 16.73
C GLY A 63 12.46 -24.71 16.14
N ASN A 64 12.52 -24.31 14.86
CA ASN A 64 13.77 -23.91 14.17
C ASN A 64 14.38 -22.58 14.71
N PHE A 65 13.80 -22.01 15.76
CA PHE A 65 14.31 -20.84 16.49
C PHE A 65 15.00 -21.20 17.82
N TYR A 66 15.00 -22.47 18.26
CA TYR A 66 15.64 -22.88 19.52
C TYR A 66 16.99 -23.58 19.29
N SER A 67 18.06 -22.99 19.86
CA SER A 67 19.44 -23.49 20.09
C SER A 67 20.26 -24.07 18.91
N THR A 68 19.67 -24.74 17.92
CA THR A 68 20.38 -25.44 16.83
C THR A 68 19.76 -25.23 15.44
N GLY A 69 18.80 -24.31 15.30
CA GLY A 69 18.13 -24.03 14.03
C GLY A 69 18.79 -22.91 13.20
N PHE A 70 18.69 -22.99 11.87
CA PHE A 70 19.29 -22.04 10.92
C PHE A 70 18.81 -20.58 11.09
N LEU A 71 17.61 -20.38 11.65
CA LEU A 71 17.04 -19.05 11.89
C LEU A 71 17.24 -18.52 13.32
N HIS A 72 18.04 -19.18 14.15
CA HIS A 72 18.38 -18.73 15.50
C HIS A 72 18.94 -17.29 15.52
N VAL A 73 19.68 -16.90 14.47
CA VAL A 73 20.26 -15.55 14.30
C VAL A 73 19.20 -14.44 14.22
N LEU A 74 18.01 -14.72 13.69
CA LEU A 74 16.93 -13.73 13.57
C LEU A 74 16.15 -13.53 14.88
N HIS A 75 16.26 -14.48 15.82
CA HIS A 75 15.60 -14.42 17.13
C HIS A 75 16.42 -13.68 18.19
N ILE A 76 17.74 -13.54 17.97
CA ILE A 76 18.63 -12.80 18.89
C ILE A 76 18.40 -11.30 18.68
N GLN A 77 17.48 -10.72 19.47
CA GLN A 77 17.31 -9.27 19.64
C GLN A 77 18.43 -8.64 20.50
N GLY A 78 19.60 -9.30 20.60
CA GLY A 78 20.69 -8.94 21.51
C GLY A 78 22.03 -9.43 20.98
N ILE A 79 23.11 -8.86 21.54
CA ILE A 79 24.51 -9.11 21.17
C ILE A 79 24.72 -10.62 20.98
N PRO A 80 25.16 -11.07 19.81
CA PRO A 80 25.26 -12.49 19.53
C PRO A 80 26.27 -13.12 20.50
N GLN A 81 25.97 -14.34 20.97
CA GLN A 81 26.64 -14.98 22.10
C GLN A 81 28.16 -15.21 21.91
N PHE A 82 28.68 -15.05 20.69
CA PHE A 82 30.12 -15.06 20.37
C PHE A 82 30.86 -13.76 20.73
N LEU A 83 30.12 -12.71 21.13
CA LEU A 83 30.62 -11.38 21.51
C LEU A 83 30.48 -11.09 23.02
N LEU A 84 29.97 -12.05 23.79
CA LEU A 84 30.00 -12.03 25.26
C LEU A 84 31.28 -12.76 25.72
N PRO A 85 32.07 -12.19 26.66
CA PRO A 85 33.31 -12.79 27.14
C PRO A 85 33.09 -14.12 27.87
#